data_AF-A0A3Q7P7K2-F1
#
_entry.id   AF-A0A3Q7P7K2-F1
#
_cell.length_a   1.000
_cell.length_b   1.000
_cell.length_c   1.000
_cell.angle_alpha   90.00
_cell.angle_beta   90.00
_cell.angle_gamma   90.00
#
_symmetry.space_group_name_H-M   'P 1'
#
loop_
_entity.id
_entity.type
_entity.pdbx_description
1 polymer ?
#
loop_
_entity_poly.entity_id
_entity_poly.type
_entity_poly.pdbx_seq_one_letter_code
_entity_poly.pdbx_strand_id
1 'polypeptide(L)'
;MYFCFFLYLVAHSWSTHNFVMYFIDHCPSCPEKEKVFRRLFCHLSTYRLIWFLAAVMLCRAQVVTQNEKELLNTPASLRCSLQNSEEVLIVTWQKIKAVSPENMVTFSKNHGVVVQPAYKGKINITQLELKNSTITFWNTTLEDEGCYKCLFNTFGSGKISGTACLSLSVQPTVFLQYKFFEDRLNITCSANARPAPVISWKVSGSGIENSTEVLFHPNGTTSVTSVLQVKDPKRQVGKEVVCQVLHLGNVTSVTQTVDKGFWFSVPLLLSIVSLVILLVLISILLYWKRRRNQDRGNIEQIVLVFPIAVQIYKA
;
A
#
# COMPACT_ATOMS: atom_id res chain seq x y z
N MET A 1 11.99 27.66 -28.55
CA MET A 1 11.24 28.93 -28.65
C MET A 1 10.01 28.66 -29.51
N TYR A 2 8.90 28.25 -28.88
CA TYR A 2 7.63 28.01 -29.59
C TYR A 2 6.75 29.23 -29.35
N PHE A 3 6.62 30.09 -30.36
CA PHE A 3 5.72 31.24 -30.32
C PHE A 3 4.28 30.75 -30.39
N CYS A 4 3.49 31.00 -29.35
CA CYS A 4 2.03 30.92 -29.42
C CYS A 4 1.53 32.16 -30.16
N PHE A 5 1.19 32.00 -31.44
CA PHE A 5 0.46 33.02 -32.18
C PHE A 5 -1.01 32.97 -31.74
N PHE A 6 -1.51 34.07 -31.17
CA PHE A 6 -2.95 34.27 -31.00
C PHE A 6 -3.51 34.81 -32.33
N LEU A 7 -4.27 33.99 -33.03
CA LEU A 7 -4.99 34.40 -34.24
C LEU A 7 -6.46 34.69 -33.89
N TYR A 8 -6.88 35.94 -34.05
CA TYR A 8 -8.30 36.30 -34.04
C TYR A 8 -8.84 36.32 -35.48
N LEU A 9 -9.95 35.64 -35.71
CA LEU A 9 -10.67 35.60 -36.98
C LEU A 9 -11.78 36.67 -36.99
N VAL A 10 -11.68 37.69 -37.85
CA VAL A 10 -12.80 38.57 -38.21
C VAL A 10 -13.23 38.25 -39.63
N ALA A 11 -14.40 37.63 -39.79
CA ALA A 11 -14.97 37.30 -41.09
C ALA A 11 -15.98 38.37 -41.51
N HIS A 12 -15.68 39.13 -42.57
CA HIS A 12 -16.68 39.96 -43.25
C HIS A 12 -17.14 39.24 -44.53
N SER A 13 -18.44 38.95 -44.61
CA SER A 13 -19.08 38.20 -45.70
C SER A 13 -19.51 39.14 -46.83
N TRP A 14 -18.92 39.01 -48.03
CA TRP A 14 -19.53 39.48 -49.29
C TRP A 14 -19.26 38.47 -50.42
N SER A 15 -20.32 37.76 -50.83
CA SER A 15 -20.51 36.93 -52.04
C SER A 15 -19.78 35.58 -52.14
N THR A 16 -20.45 34.65 -52.83
CA THR A 16 -20.57 33.20 -52.57
C THR A 16 -19.38 32.31 -52.94
N HIS A 17 -18.19 32.82 -53.27
CA HIS A 17 -17.04 31.94 -53.58
C HIS A 17 -15.65 32.43 -53.15
N ASN A 18 -15.52 33.49 -52.33
CA ASN A 18 -14.22 33.94 -51.84
C ASN A 18 -14.26 34.35 -50.35
N PHE A 19 -13.47 33.65 -49.52
CA PHE A 19 -13.18 34.09 -48.16
C PHE A 19 -11.88 34.91 -48.15
N VAL A 20 -11.96 36.18 -47.76
CA VAL A 20 -10.78 37.01 -47.51
C VAL A 20 -10.48 36.95 -46.02
N MET A 21 -9.35 36.34 -45.66
CA MET A 21 -8.88 36.24 -44.27
C MET A 21 -7.86 37.34 -44.00
N TYR A 22 -8.13 38.18 -43.00
CA TYR A 22 -7.21 39.23 -42.56
C TYR A 22 -6.35 38.69 -41.43
N PHE A 23 -5.02 38.80 -41.57
CA PHE A 23 -4.06 38.55 -40.50
C PHE A 23 -3.67 39.90 -39.90
N ILE A 24 -3.96 40.11 -38.63
CA ILE A 24 -3.49 41.27 -37.87
C ILE A 24 -2.45 40.76 -36.88
N ASP A 25 -1.18 41.03 -37.15
CA ASP A 25 -0.10 40.79 -36.20
C ASP A 25 -0.15 41.90 -35.13
N HIS A 26 -0.51 41.57 -33.89
CA HIS A 26 -0.31 42.47 -32.75
C HIS A 26 1.03 42.13 -32.09
N CYS A 27 2.03 42.98 -32.34
CA CYS A 27 3.35 42.91 -31.70
C CYS A 27 3.42 44.00 -30.61
N PRO A 28 3.52 43.69 -29.30
CA PRO A 28 3.37 44.69 -28.24
C PRO A 28 4.55 45.65 -28.05
N SER A 29 5.50 45.70 -28.98
CA SER A 29 6.67 46.58 -28.87
C SER A 29 7.36 46.81 -30.21
N CYS A 30 6.80 47.66 -31.08
CA CYS A 30 7.55 48.45 -32.08
C CYS A 30 6.63 49.50 -32.74
N PRO A 31 7.17 50.66 -33.17
CA PRO A 31 6.38 51.81 -33.64
C PRO A 31 5.94 51.65 -35.10
N GLU A 32 4.69 52.06 -35.36
CA GLU A 32 4.06 52.38 -36.65
C GLU A 32 4.69 51.79 -37.93
N LYS A 33 4.04 50.75 -38.47
CA LYS A 33 3.76 50.56 -39.91
C LYS A 33 2.92 49.30 -40.13
N GLU A 34 1.64 49.49 -40.43
CA GLU A 34 0.75 48.43 -40.92
C GLU A 34 1.27 47.88 -42.25
N LYS A 35 1.56 46.57 -42.30
CA LYS A 35 1.76 45.85 -43.56
C LYS A 35 0.73 44.73 -43.64
N VAL A 36 -0.34 44.98 -44.38
CA VAL A 36 -1.34 43.96 -44.72
C VAL A 36 -0.75 43.04 -45.79
N PHE A 37 -0.37 41.81 -45.41
CA PHE A 37 0.15 40.82 -46.35
C PHE A 37 -1.01 40.10 -47.05
N ARG A 38 -1.30 40.45 -48.30
CA ARG A 38 -2.34 39.81 -49.11
C ARG A 38 -1.78 38.52 -49.74
N ARG A 39 -2.18 37.36 -49.23
CA ARG A 39 -1.93 36.06 -49.90
C ARG A 39 -3.24 35.34 -50.19
N LEU A 40 -3.48 35.08 -51.48
CA LEU A 40 -4.61 34.32 -51.98
C LEU A 40 -4.26 32.84 -51.89
N PHE A 41 -4.94 32.08 -51.02
CA PHE A 41 -4.76 30.62 -50.92
C PHE A 41 -5.94 29.92 -51.58
N CYS A 42 -5.70 29.32 -52.74
CA CYS A 42 -6.63 28.38 -53.36
C CYS A 42 -6.44 26.97 -52.76
N HIS A 43 -7.56 26.36 -52.36
CA HIS A 43 -7.76 24.92 -52.14
C HIS A 43 -6.86 24.23 -51.09
N LEU A 44 -7.07 24.53 -49.80
CA LEU A 44 -6.48 23.75 -48.71
C LEU A 44 -7.21 22.39 -48.58
N SER A 45 -6.54 21.29 -48.95
CA SER A 45 -7.05 19.92 -48.79
C SER A 45 -7.57 19.67 -47.38
N THR A 46 -8.73 19.02 -47.26
CA THR A 46 -9.42 18.71 -45.98
C THR A 46 -8.49 18.05 -44.96
N TYR A 47 -7.51 17.30 -45.45
CA TYR A 47 -6.43 16.71 -44.66
C TYR A 47 -5.62 17.76 -43.89
N ARG A 48 -5.23 18.88 -44.52
CA ARG A 48 -4.50 19.97 -43.84
C ARG A 48 -5.34 20.65 -42.77
N LEU A 49 -6.64 20.82 -43.01
CA LEU A 49 -7.56 21.35 -42.01
C LEU A 49 -7.70 20.39 -40.82
N ILE A 50 -7.80 19.08 -41.08
CA ILE A 50 -7.84 18.05 -40.04
C ILE A 50 -6.54 18.02 -39.24
N TRP A 51 -5.37 18.16 -39.87
CA TRP A 51 -4.10 18.26 -39.15
C TRP A 51 -3.94 19.56 -38.36
N PHE A 52 -4.45 20.68 -38.87
CA PHE A 52 -4.47 21.95 -38.15
C PHE A 52 -5.40 21.88 -36.94
N LEU A 53 -6.61 21.33 -37.12
CA LEU A 53 -7.56 21.08 -36.05
C LEU A 53 -7.00 20.07 -35.05
N ALA A 54 -6.35 18.99 -35.48
CA ALA A 54 -5.67 18.05 -34.60
C ALA A 54 -4.54 18.72 -33.80
N ALA A 55 -3.73 19.58 -34.42
CA ALA A 55 -2.68 20.34 -33.76
C ALA A 55 -3.21 21.37 -32.74
N VAL A 56 -4.36 22.01 -33.04
CA VAL A 56 -5.07 22.90 -32.10
C VAL A 56 -5.76 22.10 -30.99
N MET A 57 -6.23 20.88 -31.29
CA MET A 57 -6.86 19.95 -30.35
C MET A 57 -5.86 19.19 -29.48
N LEU A 58 -4.56 19.26 -29.77
CA LEU A 58 -3.50 19.03 -28.78
C LEU A 58 -3.45 20.23 -27.80
N CYS A 59 -4.55 20.43 -27.08
CA CYS A 59 -4.64 21.28 -25.91
C CYS A 59 -3.62 20.77 -24.87
N ARG A 60 -2.42 21.37 -24.85
CA ARG A 60 -1.55 21.19 -23.69
C ARG A 60 -2.26 21.85 -22.50
N ALA A 61 -2.44 21.08 -21.43
CA ALA A 61 -2.88 21.63 -20.16
C ALA A 61 -1.96 22.81 -19.80
N GLN A 62 -2.56 23.99 -19.59
CA GLN A 62 -1.81 25.20 -19.27
C GLN A 62 -1.12 25.08 -17.90
N VAL A 63 -1.69 24.27 -16.99
CA VAL A 63 -1.15 23.98 -15.67
C VAL A 63 -0.95 22.48 -15.51
N VAL A 64 0.24 22.09 -15.09
CA VAL A 64 0.58 20.72 -14.70
C VAL A 64 0.36 20.57 -13.20
N THR A 65 -0.43 19.56 -12.85
CA THR A 65 -0.76 19.16 -11.48
C THR A 65 -0.69 17.64 -11.34
N GLN A 66 -0.59 17.15 -10.11
CA GLN A 66 -0.58 15.73 -9.80
C GLN A 66 -1.49 15.44 -8.62
N ASN A 67 -2.24 14.34 -8.69
CA ASN A 67 -3.00 13.82 -7.55
C ASN A 67 -2.04 13.07 -6.63
N GLU A 68 -2.10 13.37 -5.34
CA GLU A 68 -1.21 12.80 -4.35
C GLU A 68 -1.95 11.84 -3.42
N LYS A 69 -1.29 10.74 -3.09
CA LYS A 69 -1.77 9.75 -2.13
C LYS A 69 -0.74 9.64 -1.03
N GLU A 70 -1.11 10.09 0.16
CA GLU A 70 -0.18 10.18 1.29
C GLU A 70 -0.71 9.39 2.48
N LEU A 71 0.18 9.11 3.43
CA LEU A 71 -0.22 8.49 4.70
C LEU A 71 -0.92 9.55 5.57
N LEU A 72 -1.88 9.11 6.37
CA LEU A 72 -2.51 9.96 7.38
C LEU A 72 -1.49 10.35 8.45
N ASN A 73 -1.58 11.59 8.92
CA ASN A 73 -0.68 12.18 9.91
C ASN A 73 0.78 12.36 9.46
N THR A 74 1.02 12.46 8.15
CA THR A 74 2.35 12.76 7.60
C THR A 74 2.32 14.06 6.79
N PRO A 75 3.48 14.68 6.52
CA PRO A 75 3.54 15.81 5.60
C PRO A 75 3.07 15.40 4.20
N ALA A 76 2.33 16.27 3.53
CA ALA A 76 1.84 16.05 2.17
C ALA A 76 2.00 17.33 1.34
N SER A 77 2.45 17.24 0.09
CA SER A 77 2.70 18.42 -0.74
C SER A 77 1.93 18.36 -2.05
N LEU A 78 1.21 19.42 -2.40
CA LEU A 78 0.53 19.57 -3.68
C LEU A 78 1.26 20.60 -4.53
N ARG A 79 1.57 20.22 -5.77
CA ARG A 79 2.34 21.04 -6.70
C ARG A 79 1.50 21.49 -7.90
N CYS A 80 1.68 22.75 -8.28
CA CYS A 80 1.16 23.32 -9.50
C CYS A 80 2.27 24.03 -10.29
N SER A 81 2.35 23.74 -11.58
CA SER A 81 3.32 24.36 -12.49
C SER A 81 2.63 24.91 -13.73
N LEU A 82 2.69 26.24 -13.92
CA LEU A 82 2.18 26.91 -15.11
C LEU A 82 3.20 26.78 -16.24
N GLN A 83 2.78 26.18 -17.35
CA GLN A 83 3.64 25.94 -18.51
C GLN A 83 3.77 27.15 -19.44
N ASN A 84 2.86 28.13 -19.32
CA ASN A 84 2.82 29.27 -20.22
C ASN A 84 3.87 30.35 -19.88
N SER A 85 4.22 31.17 -20.87
CA SER A 85 5.14 32.31 -20.68
C SER A 85 4.49 33.53 -20.01
N GLU A 86 3.21 33.47 -19.66
CA GLU A 86 2.46 34.60 -19.09
C GLU A 86 3.06 35.19 -17.81
N GLU A 87 2.84 36.49 -17.65
CA GLU A 87 3.20 37.24 -16.46
C GLU A 87 2.14 37.03 -15.37
N VAL A 88 2.46 36.13 -14.44
CA VAL A 88 1.64 35.86 -13.26
C VAL A 88 1.88 36.95 -12.23
N LEU A 89 0.81 37.54 -11.71
CA LEU A 89 0.87 38.54 -10.65
C LEU A 89 0.68 37.92 -9.26
N ILE A 90 -0.28 36.99 -9.15
CA ILE A 90 -0.70 36.40 -7.88
C ILE A 90 -1.05 34.93 -8.09
N VAL A 91 -0.54 34.06 -7.23
CA VAL A 91 -0.97 32.66 -7.12
C VAL A 91 -1.90 32.51 -5.91
N THR A 92 -3.04 31.87 -6.07
CA THR A 92 -4.01 31.62 -4.99
C THR A 92 -4.35 30.14 -4.93
N TRP A 93 -4.19 29.52 -3.77
CA TRP A 93 -4.67 28.17 -3.50
C TRP A 93 -6.05 28.21 -2.88
N GLN A 94 -6.93 27.35 -3.37
CA GLN A 94 -8.29 27.18 -2.89
C GLN A 94 -8.59 25.71 -2.61
N LYS A 95 -9.34 25.46 -1.55
CA LYS A 95 -9.96 24.15 -1.31
C LYS A 95 -11.32 24.10 -2.00
N ILE A 96 -11.55 23.07 -2.80
CA ILE A 96 -12.84 22.87 -3.46
C ILE A 96 -13.81 22.31 -2.41
N LYS A 97 -14.91 23.01 -2.16
CA LYS A 97 -16.02 22.56 -1.34
C LYS A 97 -17.30 22.51 -2.17
N ALA A 98 -18.34 21.83 -1.67
CA ALA A 98 -19.60 21.64 -2.38
C ALA A 98 -20.34 22.95 -2.71
N VAL A 99 -20.28 23.95 -1.80
CA VAL A 99 -20.99 25.23 -1.97
C VAL A 99 -20.14 26.25 -2.72
N SER A 100 -18.96 26.55 -2.21
CA SER A 100 -18.06 27.53 -2.82
C SER A 100 -16.60 27.21 -2.48
N PRO A 101 -15.65 27.43 -3.40
CA PRO A 101 -14.23 27.28 -3.10
C PRO A 101 -13.79 28.18 -1.94
N GLU A 102 -13.00 27.65 -1.02
CA GLU A 102 -12.44 28.39 0.11
C GLU A 102 -11.00 28.80 -0.18
N ASN A 103 -10.67 30.09 -0.03
CA ASN A 103 -9.29 30.56 -0.17
C ASN A 103 -8.42 30.04 0.98
N MET A 104 -7.21 29.57 0.66
CA MET A 104 -6.28 29.02 1.64
C MET A 104 -5.06 29.90 1.84
N VAL A 105 -4.34 30.15 0.75
CA VAL A 105 -3.09 30.92 0.77
C VAL A 105 -2.90 31.62 -0.56
N THR A 106 -2.39 32.85 -0.50
CA THR A 106 -2.00 33.62 -1.66
C THR A 106 -0.52 33.96 -1.61
N PHE A 107 0.10 34.03 -2.79
CA PHE A 107 1.49 34.45 -2.96
C PHE A 107 1.57 35.49 -4.07
N SER A 108 2.25 36.59 -3.79
CA SER A 108 2.64 37.60 -4.77
C SER A 108 4.03 38.13 -4.45
N LYS A 109 4.75 38.64 -5.45
CA LYS A 109 6.08 39.23 -5.22
C LYS A 109 6.03 40.44 -4.27
N ASN A 110 4.97 41.25 -4.37
CA ASN A 110 4.88 42.53 -3.65
C ASN A 110 4.41 42.35 -2.20
N HIS A 111 3.56 41.37 -1.92
CA HIS A 111 2.97 41.16 -0.58
C HIS A 111 3.48 39.88 0.11
N GLY A 112 4.31 39.09 -0.56
CA GLY A 112 4.77 37.80 -0.04
C GLY A 112 3.65 36.78 0.08
N VAL A 113 3.75 35.91 1.10
CA VAL A 113 2.79 34.84 1.39
C VAL A 113 1.76 35.32 2.41
N VAL A 114 0.48 35.15 2.08
CA VAL A 114 -0.64 35.45 2.98
C VAL A 114 -1.48 34.20 3.17
N VAL A 115 -1.41 33.59 4.35
CA VAL A 115 -2.19 32.41 4.74
C VAL A 115 -3.46 32.85 5.44
N GLN A 116 -4.60 32.28 5.04
CA GLN A 116 -5.89 32.55 5.66
C GLN A 116 -5.96 32.01 7.10
N PRO A 117 -6.71 32.65 8.03
CA PRO A 117 -6.73 32.27 9.44
C PRO A 117 -7.04 30.80 9.70
N ALA A 118 -7.96 30.20 8.94
CA ALA A 118 -8.34 28.79 9.07
C ALA A 118 -7.20 27.78 8.79
N TYR A 119 -6.18 28.21 8.05
CA TYR A 119 -5.05 27.38 7.62
C TYR A 119 -3.72 27.78 8.26
N LYS A 120 -3.72 28.82 9.11
CA LYS A 120 -2.51 29.32 9.77
C LYS A 120 -1.92 28.22 10.67
N GLY A 121 -0.64 27.92 10.47
CA GLY A 121 0.06 26.85 11.21
C GLY A 121 -0.19 25.43 10.70
N LYS A 122 -1.15 25.21 9.79
CA LYS A 122 -1.41 23.89 9.17
C LYS A 122 -0.64 23.67 7.87
N ILE A 123 -0.50 24.73 7.07
CA ILE A 123 0.13 24.68 5.75
C ILE A 123 1.27 25.69 5.63
N ASN A 124 2.18 25.43 4.68
CA ASN A 124 3.18 26.40 4.23
C ASN A 124 3.36 26.35 2.70
N ILE A 125 3.81 27.45 2.09
CA ILE A 125 4.27 27.45 0.70
C ILE A 125 5.76 27.15 0.69
N THR A 126 6.14 26.04 0.07
CA THR A 126 7.54 25.58 0.01
C THR A 126 8.27 26.05 -1.25
N GLN A 127 7.53 26.31 -2.35
CA GLN A 127 8.10 26.88 -3.57
C GLN A 127 7.42 28.22 -3.90
N LEU A 128 8.19 29.30 -3.77
CA LEU A 128 7.76 30.69 -3.90
C LEU A 128 8.06 31.24 -5.31
N GLU A 129 7.67 30.49 -6.34
CA GLU A 129 7.77 30.95 -7.72
C GLU A 129 6.38 31.21 -8.27
N LEU A 130 6.20 32.32 -8.98
CA LEU A 130 4.91 32.67 -9.56
C LEU A 130 4.43 31.65 -10.62
N LYS A 131 5.35 30.86 -11.20
CA LYS A 131 5.03 29.79 -12.15
C LYS A 131 5.02 28.40 -11.53
N ASN A 132 5.69 28.21 -10.40
CA ASN A 132 5.73 26.93 -9.67
C ASN A 132 5.36 27.19 -8.22
N SER A 133 4.15 26.78 -7.85
CA SER A 133 3.69 26.91 -6.48
C SER A 133 3.48 25.52 -5.91
N THR A 134 3.99 25.32 -4.70
CA THR A 134 3.81 24.08 -3.95
C THR A 134 3.33 24.45 -2.55
N ILE A 135 2.21 23.86 -2.14
CA ILE A 135 1.74 23.92 -0.76
C ILE A 135 2.04 22.62 -0.06
N THR A 136 2.47 22.71 1.19
CA THR A 136 2.79 21.55 2.03
C THR A 136 1.97 21.62 3.31
N PHE A 137 1.24 20.54 3.59
CA PHE A 137 0.63 20.26 4.89
C PHE A 137 1.69 19.67 5.79
N TRP A 138 1.83 20.17 7.01
CA TRP A 138 2.83 19.63 7.96
C TRP A 138 2.41 18.29 8.54
N ASN A 139 1.11 18.15 8.82
CA ASN A 139 0.53 16.96 9.41
C ASN A 139 -0.91 16.84 8.88
N THR A 140 -1.16 15.82 8.05
CA THR A 140 -2.45 15.65 7.37
C THR A 140 -3.52 15.10 8.29
N THR A 141 -4.71 15.69 8.21
CA THR A 141 -5.91 15.19 8.89
C THR A 141 -6.96 14.74 7.88
N LEU A 142 -7.94 13.94 8.32
CA LEU A 142 -9.03 13.49 7.43
C LEU A 142 -9.82 14.63 6.81
N GLU A 143 -9.90 15.77 7.50
CA GLU A 143 -10.54 16.96 6.96
C GLU A 143 -9.78 17.54 5.78
N ASP A 144 -8.46 17.33 5.70
CA ASP A 144 -7.59 17.83 4.62
C ASP A 144 -7.68 16.99 3.34
N GLU A 145 -8.32 15.82 3.39
CA GLU A 145 -8.60 15.05 2.18
C GLU A 145 -9.55 15.83 1.25
N GLY A 146 -9.27 15.81 -0.06
CA GLY A 146 -10.10 16.47 -1.06
C GLY A 146 -9.31 17.09 -2.20
N CYS A 147 -10.02 17.84 -3.04
CA CYS A 147 -9.43 18.49 -4.21
C CYS A 147 -9.16 19.98 -3.97
N TYR A 148 -8.02 20.41 -4.47
CA TYR A 148 -7.45 21.73 -4.30
C TYR A 148 -7.20 22.35 -5.67
N LYS A 149 -7.47 23.64 -5.78
CA LYS A 149 -7.30 24.42 -7.00
C LYS A 149 -6.21 25.46 -6.78
N CYS A 150 -5.24 25.50 -7.67
CA CYS A 150 -4.28 26.59 -7.78
C CYS A 150 -4.72 27.54 -8.88
N LEU A 151 -4.78 28.83 -8.58
CA LEU A 151 -5.21 29.89 -9.47
C LEU A 151 -4.03 30.82 -9.73
N PHE A 152 -3.60 30.89 -10.98
CA PHE A 152 -2.62 31.84 -11.47
C PHE A 152 -3.38 33.03 -12.06
N ASN A 153 -3.30 34.18 -11.40
CA ASN A 153 -3.87 35.43 -11.90
C ASN A 153 -2.80 36.11 -12.76
N THR A 154 -3.05 36.23 -14.06
CA THR A 154 -2.09 36.76 -15.03
C THR A 154 -2.53 38.13 -15.53
N PHE A 155 -1.56 38.95 -15.90
CA PHE A 155 -1.84 40.25 -16.50
C PHE A 155 -2.32 40.06 -17.95
N GLY A 156 -3.49 40.58 -18.30
CA GLY A 156 -4.05 40.54 -19.66
C GLY A 156 -4.76 39.24 -20.05
N SER A 157 -4.32 38.08 -19.56
CA SER A 157 -4.89 36.76 -19.93
C SER A 157 -5.92 36.19 -18.94
N GLY A 158 -6.17 36.88 -17.82
CA GLY A 158 -7.19 36.49 -16.85
C GLY A 158 -6.69 35.47 -15.82
N LYS A 159 -7.49 34.42 -15.55
CA LYS A 159 -7.20 33.44 -14.50
C LYS A 159 -7.02 32.05 -15.11
N ILE A 160 -5.86 31.46 -14.86
CA ILE A 160 -5.54 30.09 -15.27
C ILE A 160 -5.55 29.21 -14.02
N SER A 161 -6.15 28.02 -14.10
CA SER A 161 -6.29 27.14 -12.93
C SER A 161 -5.86 25.71 -13.19
N GLY A 162 -5.25 25.08 -12.19
CA GLY A 162 -5.02 23.64 -12.12
C GLY A 162 -5.72 23.03 -10.91
N THR A 163 -6.08 21.76 -10.98
CA THR A 163 -6.70 21.03 -9.86
C THR A 163 -5.86 19.81 -9.52
N ALA A 164 -5.62 19.60 -8.22
CA ALA A 164 -4.90 18.46 -7.67
C ALA A 164 -5.70 17.90 -6.48
N CYS A 165 -5.85 16.59 -6.37
CA CYS A 165 -6.56 15.96 -5.27
C CYS A 165 -5.57 15.25 -4.33
N LEU A 166 -5.73 15.48 -3.02
CA LEU A 166 -5.04 14.79 -1.95
C LEU A 166 -5.95 13.69 -1.44
N SER A 167 -5.48 12.44 -1.48
CA SER A 167 -6.12 11.28 -0.84
C SER A 167 -5.26 10.77 0.31
N LEU A 168 -5.88 10.41 1.43
CA LEU A 168 -5.17 9.94 2.61
C LEU A 168 -5.40 8.45 2.84
N SER A 169 -4.32 7.75 3.16
CA SER A 169 -4.29 6.32 3.39
C SER A 169 -3.83 5.99 4.80
N VAL A 170 -4.22 4.80 5.28
CA VAL A 170 -3.75 4.23 6.54
C VAL A 170 -3.25 2.83 6.21
N GLN A 171 -2.01 2.54 6.60
CA GLN A 171 -1.36 1.26 6.36
C GLN A 171 -2.16 0.13 7.03
N PRO A 172 -2.34 -1.04 6.37
CA PRO A 172 -3.08 -2.15 6.94
C PRO A 172 -2.41 -2.67 8.20
N THR A 173 -3.18 -2.76 9.28
CA THR A 173 -2.81 -3.55 10.46
C THR A 173 -3.51 -4.89 10.37
N VAL A 174 -2.73 -5.97 10.23
CA VAL A 174 -3.25 -7.33 10.03
C VAL A 174 -3.12 -8.15 11.31
N PHE A 175 -4.23 -8.76 11.71
CA PHE A 175 -4.34 -9.66 12.85
C PHE A 175 -4.78 -11.03 12.37
N LEU A 176 -4.04 -12.07 12.76
CA LEU A 176 -4.37 -13.45 12.44
C LEU A 176 -4.59 -14.22 13.74
N GLN A 177 -5.74 -14.88 13.85
CA GLN A 177 -6.09 -15.71 14.99
C GLN A 177 -6.58 -17.07 14.49
N TYR A 178 -6.25 -18.14 15.21
CA TYR A 178 -6.72 -19.47 14.90
C TYR A 178 -7.28 -20.14 16.15
N LYS A 179 -8.32 -20.96 15.97
CA LYS A 179 -8.95 -21.74 17.04
C LYS A 179 -9.24 -23.14 16.53
N PHE A 180 -8.72 -24.13 17.23
CA PHE A 180 -9.07 -25.54 17.02
C PHE A 180 -10.29 -25.90 17.87
N PHE A 181 -11.26 -26.55 17.23
CA PHE A 181 -12.47 -27.10 17.84
C PHE A 181 -12.53 -28.58 17.53
N GLU A 182 -11.90 -29.42 18.37
CA GLU A 182 -11.79 -30.88 18.17
C GLU A 182 -11.21 -31.25 16.79
N ASP A 183 -12.07 -31.41 15.78
CA ASP A 183 -11.73 -31.71 14.40
C ASP A 183 -11.96 -30.57 13.41
N ARG A 184 -12.46 -29.42 13.86
CA ARG A 184 -12.62 -28.21 13.04
C ARG A 184 -11.53 -27.19 13.36
N LEU A 185 -11.16 -26.39 12.38
CA LEU A 185 -10.22 -25.27 12.52
C LEU A 185 -10.86 -24.00 11.95
N ASN A 186 -10.98 -22.98 12.79
CA ASN A 186 -11.42 -21.67 12.37
C ASN A 186 -10.22 -20.72 12.38
N ILE A 187 -9.90 -20.13 11.24
CA ILE A 187 -8.83 -19.13 11.10
C ILE A 187 -9.49 -17.80 10.77
N THR A 188 -9.29 -16.82 11.62
CA THR A 188 -9.81 -15.46 11.45
C THR A 188 -8.67 -14.53 11.07
N CYS A 189 -8.75 -13.91 9.91
CA CYS A 189 -7.83 -12.87 9.46
C CYS A 189 -8.58 -11.54 9.42
N SER A 190 -8.09 -10.56 10.17
CA SER A 190 -8.66 -9.22 10.24
C SER A 190 -7.63 -8.19 9.78
N ALA A 191 -8.01 -7.30 8.86
CA ALA A 191 -7.14 -6.23 8.38
C ALA A 191 -7.87 -4.89 8.47
N ASN A 192 -7.30 -3.95 9.21
CA ASN A 192 -7.81 -2.58 9.32
C ASN A 192 -6.94 -1.63 8.52
N ALA A 193 -7.50 -0.95 7.52
CA ALA A 193 -6.77 -0.03 6.65
C ALA A 193 -7.67 1.08 6.08
N ARG A 194 -7.07 2.05 5.41
CA ARG A 194 -7.78 3.04 4.56
C ARG A 194 -7.01 3.21 3.25
N PRO A 195 -7.64 3.08 2.07
CA PRO A 195 -8.99 2.56 1.84
C PRO A 195 -9.12 1.09 2.26
N ALA A 196 -10.34 0.54 2.16
CA ALA A 196 -10.63 -0.85 2.55
C ALA A 196 -9.69 -1.85 1.86
N PRO A 197 -9.03 -2.75 2.60
CA PRO A 197 -8.18 -3.79 2.03
C PRO A 197 -9.04 -4.95 1.50
N VAL A 198 -8.45 -5.79 0.65
CA VAL A 198 -9.08 -7.02 0.15
C VAL A 198 -8.36 -8.23 0.76
N ILE A 199 -9.11 -9.10 1.43
CA ILE A 199 -8.58 -10.32 2.02
C ILE A 199 -8.87 -11.51 1.11
N SER A 200 -7.85 -12.30 0.81
CA SER A 200 -7.96 -13.58 0.13
C SER A 200 -7.20 -14.67 0.88
N TRP A 201 -7.63 -15.92 0.73
CA TRP A 201 -7.00 -17.08 1.35
C TRP A 201 -6.26 -17.88 0.29
N LYS A 202 -5.02 -18.25 0.58
CA LYS A 202 -4.25 -19.19 -0.23
C LYS A 202 -4.08 -20.48 0.57
N VAL A 203 -4.79 -21.51 0.12
CA VAL A 203 -4.88 -22.84 0.73
C VAL A 203 -4.81 -23.91 -0.35
N SER A 204 -4.21 -25.07 -0.04
CA SER A 204 -4.00 -26.15 -1.02
C SER A 204 -5.26 -26.99 -1.30
N GLY A 205 -6.23 -27.04 -0.37
CA GLY A 205 -7.45 -27.83 -0.55
C GLY A 205 -8.61 -27.06 -1.18
N SER A 206 -9.57 -27.81 -1.72
CA SER A 206 -10.80 -27.30 -2.35
C SER A 206 -12.02 -27.45 -1.42
N GLY A 207 -13.05 -26.62 -1.63
CA GLY A 207 -14.33 -26.72 -0.91
C GLY A 207 -14.33 -26.13 0.50
N ILE A 208 -13.42 -25.20 0.81
CA ILE A 208 -13.36 -24.53 2.10
C ILE A 208 -14.29 -23.31 2.08
N GLU A 209 -15.21 -23.24 3.04
CA GLU A 209 -16.13 -22.12 3.21
C GLU A 209 -15.41 -20.95 3.89
N ASN A 210 -15.56 -19.75 3.35
CA ASN A 210 -15.12 -18.50 3.98
C ASN A 210 -16.27 -17.52 4.12
N SER A 211 -16.31 -16.82 5.25
CA SER A 211 -17.23 -15.70 5.47
C SER A 211 -16.41 -14.42 5.64
N THR A 212 -16.84 -13.33 5.00
CA THR A 212 -16.15 -12.04 5.08
C THR A 212 -17.12 -10.97 5.57
N GLU A 213 -16.70 -10.23 6.59
CA GLU A 213 -17.44 -9.12 7.18
C GLU A 213 -16.64 -7.83 7.00
N VAL A 214 -17.34 -6.72 6.78
CA VAL A 214 -16.75 -5.40 6.57
C VAL A 214 -17.35 -4.44 7.59
N LEU A 215 -16.49 -3.79 8.36
CA LEU A 215 -16.86 -2.81 9.37
C LEU A 215 -16.26 -1.45 9.03
N PHE A 216 -17.10 -0.42 9.02
CA PHE A 216 -16.68 0.97 8.85
C PHE A 216 -16.53 1.64 10.22
N HIS A 217 -15.35 2.21 10.47
CA HIS A 217 -15.07 2.90 11.71
C HIS A 217 -15.31 4.41 11.58
N PRO A 218 -15.69 5.10 12.68
CA PRO A 218 -15.92 6.55 12.67
C PRO A 218 -14.64 7.36 12.43
N ASN A 219 -13.47 6.78 12.69
CA ASN A 219 -12.16 7.34 12.30
C ASN A 219 -11.90 7.24 10.79
N GLY A 220 -12.87 6.75 10.00
CA GLY A 220 -12.78 6.62 8.55
C GLY A 220 -11.85 5.50 8.05
N THR A 221 -11.43 4.57 8.90
CA THR A 221 -10.80 3.31 8.45
C THR A 221 -11.85 2.23 8.24
N THR A 222 -11.49 1.21 7.47
CA THR A 222 -12.34 0.03 7.24
C THR A 222 -11.61 -1.20 7.72
N SER A 223 -12.25 -1.97 8.61
CA SER A 223 -11.78 -3.29 9.02
C SER A 223 -12.50 -4.36 8.23
N VAL A 224 -11.73 -5.23 7.57
CA VAL A 224 -12.25 -6.40 6.86
C VAL A 224 -11.82 -7.62 7.65
N THR A 225 -12.77 -8.48 7.99
CA THR A 225 -12.52 -9.70 8.75
C THR A 225 -13.03 -10.88 7.95
N SER A 226 -12.12 -11.80 7.60
CA SER A 226 -12.47 -13.05 6.92
C SER A 226 -12.23 -14.22 7.86
N VAL A 227 -13.20 -15.14 7.93
CA VAL A 227 -13.12 -16.37 8.72
C VAL A 227 -13.11 -17.55 7.76
N LEU A 228 -12.04 -18.32 7.79
CA LEU A 228 -11.89 -19.58 7.08
C LEU A 228 -12.33 -20.73 7.99
N GLN A 229 -13.37 -21.47 7.59
CA GLN A 229 -13.90 -22.59 8.36
C GLN A 229 -13.47 -23.91 7.71
N VAL A 230 -12.60 -24.64 8.40
CA VAL A 230 -12.03 -25.89 7.91
C VAL A 230 -12.64 -27.06 8.68
N LYS A 231 -13.38 -27.93 7.99
CA LYS A 231 -14.10 -29.07 8.61
C LYS A 231 -13.18 -30.25 8.94
N ASP A 232 -12.15 -30.50 8.12
CA ASP A 232 -11.13 -31.53 8.34
C ASP A 232 -9.73 -30.98 7.98
N PRO A 233 -9.01 -30.40 8.95
CA PRO A 233 -7.70 -29.78 8.73
C PRO A 233 -6.64 -30.77 8.23
N LYS A 234 -6.76 -32.07 8.52
CA LYS A 234 -5.77 -33.07 8.10
C LYS A 234 -5.87 -33.40 6.61
N ARG A 235 -7.08 -33.36 6.05
CA ARG A 235 -7.35 -33.69 4.65
C ARG A 235 -7.49 -32.46 3.76
N GLN A 236 -8.05 -31.37 4.28
CA GLN A 236 -8.41 -30.18 3.50
C GLN A 236 -7.33 -29.10 3.53
N VAL A 237 -6.45 -29.10 4.53
CA VAL A 237 -5.41 -28.09 4.67
C VAL A 237 -4.04 -28.75 4.57
N GLY A 238 -3.14 -28.10 3.84
CA GLY A 238 -1.74 -28.53 3.77
C GLY A 238 -1.00 -28.23 5.08
N LYS A 239 0.31 -28.02 5.00
CA LYS A 239 1.13 -27.66 6.18
C LYS A 239 0.83 -26.25 6.72
N GLU A 240 0.37 -25.36 5.85
CA GLU A 240 0.17 -23.95 6.16
C GLU A 240 -1.04 -23.35 5.45
N VAL A 241 -1.58 -22.29 6.03
CA VAL A 241 -2.63 -21.44 5.48
C VAL A 241 -2.11 -20.02 5.40
N VAL A 242 -2.29 -19.37 4.26
CA VAL A 242 -1.83 -17.99 4.05
C VAL A 242 -3.03 -17.07 3.89
N CYS A 243 -3.14 -16.07 4.76
CA CYS A 243 -4.01 -14.92 4.57
C CYS A 243 -3.26 -13.87 3.74
N GLN A 244 -3.79 -13.52 2.58
CA GLN A 244 -3.26 -12.47 1.71
C GLN A 244 -4.14 -11.23 1.83
N VAL A 245 -3.52 -10.10 2.15
CA VAL A 245 -4.18 -8.80 2.29
C VAL A 245 -3.64 -7.87 1.23
N LEU A 246 -4.47 -7.55 0.24
CA LEU A 246 -4.19 -6.60 -0.83
C LEU A 246 -4.65 -5.19 -0.41
N HIS A 247 -3.73 -4.24 -0.40
CA HIS A 247 -4.01 -2.83 -0.10
C HIS A 247 -3.22 -1.93 -1.05
N LEU A 248 -3.92 -1.07 -1.80
CA LEU A 248 -3.33 -0.13 -2.75
C LEU A 248 -2.33 -0.77 -3.76
N GLY A 249 -2.57 -2.01 -4.16
CA GLY A 249 -1.71 -2.76 -5.08
C GLY A 249 -0.58 -3.54 -4.41
N ASN A 250 -0.36 -3.38 -3.10
CA ASN A 250 0.62 -4.15 -2.35
C ASN A 250 -0.03 -5.35 -1.65
N VAL A 251 0.60 -6.52 -1.71
CA VAL A 251 0.10 -7.76 -1.09
C VAL A 251 0.94 -8.10 0.13
N THR A 252 0.31 -8.09 1.30
CA THR A 252 0.90 -8.59 2.54
C THR A 252 0.39 -9.99 2.82
N SER A 253 1.29 -10.95 3.06
CA SER A 253 0.92 -12.35 3.31
C SER A 253 1.26 -12.73 4.74
N VAL A 254 0.28 -13.20 5.50
CA VAL A 254 0.46 -13.70 6.86
C VAL A 254 0.18 -15.19 6.86
N THR A 255 1.19 -15.97 7.25
CA THR A 255 1.13 -17.44 7.22
C THR A 255 0.86 -18.00 8.61
N GLN A 256 -0.02 -18.98 8.68
CA GLN A 256 -0.28 -19.80 9.87
C GLN A 256 0.05 -21.25 9.58
N THR A 257 0.91 -21.86 10.39
CA THR A 257 1.18 -23.30 10.35
C THR A 257 0.07 -24.06 11.06
N VAL A 258 -0.37 -25.16 10.46
CA VAL A 258 -1.44 -26.03 10.98
C VAL A 258 -0.81 -27.32 11.49
N ASP A 259 0.07 -27.19 12.47
CA ASP A 259 0.59 -28.35 13.19
C ASP A 259 -0.34 -28.64 14.37
N LYS A 260 -1.06 -29.77 14.33
CA LYS A 260 -1.51 -30.39 15.57
C LYS A 260 -0.22 -30.76 16.29
N GLY A 261 0.16 -29.96 17.31
CA GLY A 261 1.35 -30.24 18.11
C GLY A 261 1.39 -31.73 18.42
N PHE A 262 2.43 -32.40 17.93
CA PHE A 262 2.59 -33.84 18.09
C PHE A 262 2.89 -34.07 19.56
N TRP A 263 1.85 -34.12 20.38
CA TRP A 263 1.96 -34.61 21.74
C TRP A 263 2.16 -36.11 21.55
N PHE A 264 3.42 -36.52 21.32
CA PHE A 264 3.82 -37.93 21.46
C PHE A 264 3.08 -38.41 22.69
N SER A 265 2.18 -39.36 22.47
CA SER A 265 1.25 -39.79 23.49
C SER A 265 2.08 -40.05 24.72
N VAL A 266 1.96 -39.17 25.73
CA VAL A 266 2.65 -39.34 27.01
C VAL A 266 2.48 -40.78 27.51
N PRO A 267 1.32 -41.45 27.29
CA PRO A 267 1.18 -42.89 27.52
C PRO A 267 2.15 -43.79 26.75
N LEU A 268 2.43 -43.52 25.47
CA LEU A 268 3.38 -44.28 24.64
C LEU A 268 4.81 -44.07 25.14
N LEU A 269 5.20 -42.84 25.45
CA LEU A 269 6.52 -42.55 26.01
C LEU A 269 6.71 -43.24 27.38
N LEU A 270 5.69 -43.17 28.24
CA LEU A 270 5.68 -43.86 29.53
C LEU A 270 5.72 -45.38 29.36
N SER A 271 5.03 -45.95 28.35
CA SER A 271 5.09 -47.38 28.07
C SER A 271 6.48 -47.84 27.64
N ILE A 272 7.17 -47.03 26.83
CA ILE A 272 8.54 -47.31 26.37
C ILE A 272 9.50 -47.24 27.56
N VAL A 273 9.40 -46.20 28.39
CA VAL A 273 10.23 -46.04 29.59
C VAL A 273 10.00 -47.20 30.58
N SER A 274 8.75 -47.61 30.79
CA SER A 274 8.42 -48.75 31.64
C SER A 274 9.02 -50.06 31.12
N LEU A 275 9.01 -50.29 29.80
CA LEU A 275 9.60 -51.48 29.18
C LEU A 275 11.12 -51.51 29.38
N VAL A 276 11.80 -50.36 29.22
CA VAL A 276 13.25 -50.26 29.42
C VAL A 276 13.62 -50.55 30.87
N ILE A 277 12.89 -49.98 31.84
CA ILE A 277 13.11 -50.25 33.27
C ILE A 277 12.96 -51.76 33.56
N LEU A 278 11.92 -52.40 33.01
CA LEU A 278 11.70 -53.83 33.19
C LEU A 278 12.88 -54.67 32.65
N LEU A 279 13.39 -54.34 31.44
CA LEU A 279 14.54 -55.04 30.84
C LEU A 279 15.82 -54.88 31.67
N VAL A 280 16.04 -53.69 32.25
CA VAL A 280 17.18 -53.44 33.16
C VAL A 280 17.05 -54.28 34.42
N LEU A 281 15.86 -54.32 35.04
CA LEU A 281 15.62 -55.15 36.22
C LEU A 281 15.81 -56.64 35.94
N ILE A 282 15.33 -57.14 34.80
CA ILE A 282 15.56 -58.52 34.36
C ILE A 282 17.06 -58.79 34.18
N SER A 283 17.78 -57.87 33.53
CA SER A 283 19.22 -57.99 33.31
C SER A 283 20.00 -58.05 34.63
N ILE A 284 19.61 -57.21 35.60
CA ILE A 284 20.16 -57.21 36.96
C ILE A 284 19.85 -58.56 37.64
N LEU A 285 18.60 -59.03 37.62
CA LEU A 285 18.22 -60.31 38.22
C LEU A 285 18.97 -61.49 37.60
N LEU A 286 19.14 -61.51 36.28
CA LEU A 286 19.93 -62.52 35.57
C LEU A 286 21.41 -62.45 35.96
N TYR A 287 21.97 -61.24 36.09
CA TYR A 287 23.34 -61.03 36.57
C TYR A 287 23.53 -61.59 37.99
N TRP A 288 22.65 -61.24 38.93
CA TRP A 288 22.71 -61.74 40.30
C TRP A 288 22.44 -63.24 40.40
N LYS A 289 21.57 -63.81 39.56
CA LYS A 289 21.32 -65.25 39.48
C LYS A 289 22.56 -65.98 38.98
N ARG A 290 23.23 -65.47 37.93
CA ARG A 290 24.49 -66.01 37.44
C ARG A 290 25.59 -65.91 38.51
N ARG A 291 25.71 -64.78 39.20
CA ARG A 291 26.66 -64.59 40.29
C ARG A 291 26.42 -65.55 41.45
N ARG A 292 25.16 -65.73 41.90
CA ARG A 292 24.81 -66.74 42.92
C ARG A 292 25.16 -68.16 42.49
N ASN A 293 24.94 -68.52 41.22
CA ASN A 293 25.36 -69.83 40.71
C ASN A 293 26.89 -69.97 40.69
N GLN A 294 27.62 -68.89 40.44
CA GLN A 294 29.09 -68.88 40.46
C GLN A 294 29.64 -68.96 41.90
N ASP A 295 29.02 -68.29 42.87
CA ASP A 295 29.34 -68.43 44.29
C ASP A 295 29.02 -69.85 44.81
N ARG A 296 27.95 -70.49 44.31
CA ARG A 296 27.62 -71.89 44.62
C ARG A 296 28.66 -72.87 44.08
N GLY A 297 29.23 -72.61 42.89
CA GLY A 297 30.35 -73.37 42.32
C GLY A 297 31.68 -73.17 43.06
N ASN A 298 31.96 -71.95 43.55
CA ASN A 298 33.16 -71.67 44.36
C ASN A 298 33.10 -72.30 45.76
N ILE A 299 31.92 -72.44 46.36
CA ILE A 299 31.75 -73.11 47.66
C ILE A 299 32.02 -74.62 47.54
N GLU A 300 31.61 -75.28 46.44
CA GLU A 300 31.94 -76.69 46.21
C GLU A 300 33.45 -76.92 46.01
N GLN A 301 34.17 -75.95 45.43
CA GLN A 301 35.64 -76.02 45.32
C GLN A 301 36.38 -75.75 46.65
N ILE A 302 35.85 -74.92 47.55
CA ILE A 302 36.44 -74.66 48.88
C ILE A 302 36.22 -75.84 49.84
N VAL A 303 35.07 -76.52 49.76
CA VAL A 303 34.78 -77.70 50.61
C VAL A 303 35.67 -78.90 50.25
N LEU A 304 36.15 -79.01 49.01
CA LEU A 304 37.06 -80.08 48.58
C LEU A 304 38.53 -79.88 49.02
N VAL A 305 38.92 -78.69 49.50
CA VAL A 305 40.31 -78.43 49.98
C VAL A 305 40.43 -78.60 51.51
N PHE A 306 39.31 -78.63 52.25
CA PHE A 306 39.32 -78.63 53.72
C PHE A 306 39.38 -79.98 54.49
N PRO A 307 39.35 -81.20 53.89
CA PRO A 307 39.46 -82.43 54.69
C PRO A 307 40.83 -83.14 54.59
N ILE A 308 41.97 -82.43 54.56
CA ILE A 308 43.30 -83.08 54.73
C ILE A 308 44.04 -82.61 56.00
N ALA A 309 43.60 -81.55 56.69
CA ALA A 309 44.40 -80.96 57.78
C ALA A 309 44.04 -81.39 59.22
N VAL A 310 43.07 -82.28 59.47
CA VAL A 310 42.67 -82.65 60.85
C VAL A 310 42.42 -84.15 61.00
N GLN A 311 43.51 -84.93 61.08
CA GLN A 311 43.53 -86.29 61.65
C GLN A 311 44.87 -86.55 62.38
N ILE A 312 45.45 -85.49 62.97
CA ILE A 312 46.47 -85.61 64.02
C ILE A 312 45.76 -85.27 65.34
N TYR A 313 45.87 -86.15 66.34
CA TYR A 313 45.17 -86.19 67.64
C TYR A 313 43.91 -87.09 67.74
N LYS A 314 44.12 -88.42 67.70
CA LYS A 314 43.77 -89.33 68.80
C LYS A 314 44.18 -90.78 68.49
N ALA A 315 44.85 -91.39 69.48
CA ALA A 315 45.36 -92.76 69.60
C ALA A 315 46.68 -93.06 68.87
#